data_AF-A0A1M7B3K8-F1
#
_entry.id   AF-A0A1M7B3K8-F1
#
_cell.length_a   1.000
_cell.length_b   1.000
_cell.length_c   1.000
_cell.angle_alpha   90.00
_cell.angle_beta   90.00
_cell.angle_gamma   90.00
#
_symmetry.space_group_name_H-M   'P 1'
#
loop_
_entity.id
_entity.type
_entity.pdbx_description
1 polymer ?
#
loop_
_entity_poly.entity_id
_entity_poly.type
_entity_poly.pdbx_seq_one_letter_code
_entity_poly.pdbx_strand_id
1 'polypeptide(L)' 'MKRIYFGMTVNERLYVGGLSNDFDTCVKKKDVEGIKAILKKVELDQDTIVEIINSLELND' A
#
# COMPACT_ATOMS: atom_id res chain seq x y z
N MET A 1 3.74 -16.26 -14.49
CA MET A 1 3.89 -15.02 -13.68
C MET A 1 3.91 -15.43 -12.22
N LYS A 2 5.00 -15.14 -11.50
CA LYS A 2 5.16 -15.56 -10.09
C LYS A 2 4.29 -14.63 -9.25
N ARG A 3 3.21 -15.13 -8.65
CA ARG A 3 2.42 -14.33 -7.71
C ARG A 3 3.13 -14.33 -6.37
N ILE A 4 4.08 -13.41 -6.19
CA ILE A 4 4.96 -13.35 -5.01
C ILE A 4 4.12 -13.10 -3.74
N TYR A 5 3.05 -12.34 -3.89
CA TYR A 5 2.21 -11.86 -2.79
C TYR A 5 0.86 -12.59 -2.64
N PHE A 6 0.64 -13.69 -3.37
CA PHE A 6 -0.63 -14.42 -3.29
C PHE A 6 -0.83 -15.06 -1.91
N GLY A 7 -1.98 -14.81 -1.28
CA GLY A 7 -2.29 -15.27 0.07
C GLY A 7 -1.69 -14.41 1.19
N MET A 8 -0.96 -13.34 0.88
CA MET A 8 -0.42 -12.40 1.87
C MET A 8 -1.37 -11.23 2.10
N THR A 9 -1.47 -10.82 3.37
CA THR A 9 -2.08 -9.55 3.80
C THR A 9 -1.23 -8.36 3.33
N VAL A 10 -1.83 -7.17 3.27
CA VAL A 10 -1.15 -5.93 2.85
C VAL A 10 0.13 -5.68 3.65
N ASN A 11 0.09 -5.85 4.97
CA ASN A 11 1.26 -5.66 5.85
C ASN A 11 2.40 -6.63 5.53
N GLU A 12 2.08 -7.91 5.28
CA GLU A 12 3.10 -8.89 4.90
C GLU A 12 3.75 -8.54 3.57
N ARG A 13 2.97 -8.07 2.59
CA ARG A 13 3.52 -7.62 1.31
C ARG A 13 4.42 -6.40 1.46
N LEU A 14 4.02 -5.42 2.28
CA LEU A 14 4.84 -4.26 2.59
C LEU A 14 6.15 -4.67 3.27
N TYR A 15 6.10 -5.64 4.18
CA TYR A 15 7.29 -6.15 4.88
C TYR A 15 8.23 -6.89 3.92
N VAL A 16 7.72 -7.84 3.13
CA VAL A 16 8.50 -8.59 2.13
C VAL A 16 9.07 -7.66 1.06
N GLY A 17 8.30 -6.63 0.67
CA GLY A 17 8.73 -5.61 -0.27
C GLY A 17 9.72 -4.58 0.30
N GLY A 18 9.98 -4.59 1.61
CA GLY A 18 10.83 -3.61 2.28
C GLY A 18 10.24 -2.19 2.29
N LEU A 19 8.92 -2.05 2.11
CA LEU A 19 8.22 -0.77 1.92
C LEU A 19 7.42 -0.33 3.16
N SER A 20 7.47 -1.10 4.27
CA SER A 20 6.72 -0.76 5.50
C SER A 20 7.06 0.62 6.04
N ASN A 21 8.35 0.98 6.09
CA ASN A 21 8.79 2.28 6.60
C ASN A 21 8.42 3.43 5.66
N ASP A 22 8.54 3.24 4.35
CA ASP A 22 8.12 4.23 3.35
C ASP A 22 6.61 4.45 3.42
N PHE A 23 5.83 3.38 3.58
CA PHE A 23 4.38 3.46 3.70
C PHE A 23 3.97 4.28 4.93
N ASP A 24 4.52 3.94 6.10
CA ASP A 24 4.29 4.68 7.34
C ASP A 24 4.69 6.16 7.22
N THR A 25 5.81 6.44 6.54
CA THR A 25 6.27 7.81 6.27
C THR A 25 5.27 8.58 5.40
N CYS A 26 4.75 7.97 4.33
CA CYS A 26 3.76 8.59 3.46
C CYS A 26 2.43 8.82 4.21
N VAL A 27 1.98 7.86 5.02
CA VAL A 27 0.78 8.00 5.87
C VAL A 27 0.92 9.18 6.85
N LYS A 28 2.05 9.28 7.55
CA LYS A 28 2.32 10.40 8.47
C LYS A 28 2.33 11.76 7.78
N LYS A 29 2.77 11.81 6.52
CA LYS A 29 2.79 13.03 5.69
C LYS A 29 1.47 13.30 4.97
N LYS A 30 0.48 12.41 5.08
CA LYS A 30 -0.75 12.43 4.26
C LYS A 30 -0.46 12.45 2.75
N ASP A 31 0.65 11.82 2.34
CA ASP A 31 1.08 11.75 0.95
C ASP A 31 0.33 10.62 0.21
N VAL A 32 -0.85 10.96 -0.30
CA VAL A 32 -1.74 10.02 -1.00
C VAL A 32 -1.10 9.45 -2.26
N GLU A 33 -0.34 10.24 -3.00
CA GLU A 33 0.34 9.77 -4.21
C GLU A 33 1.45 8.78 -3.88
N GLY A 34 2.23 9.04 -2.82
CA GLY A 34 3.22 8.12 -2.29
C GLY A 34 2.60 6.80 -1.82
N ILE A 35 1.49 6.86 -1.08
CA ILE A 35 0.73 5.68 -0.65
C ILE A 35 0.28 4.86 -1.87
N LYS A 36 -0.33 5.48 -2.88
CA LYS A 36 -0.75 4.81 -4.13
C LYS A 36 0.43 4.15 -4.84
N ALA A 37 1.57 4.83 -4.93
CA ALA A 37 2.76 4.30 -5.59
C ALA A 37 3.32 3.07 -4.87
N ILE A 38 3.35 3.10 -3.52
CA ILE A 38 3.82 1.99 -2.70
C ILE A 38 2.89 0.79 -2.82
N LEU A 39 1.58 0.98 -2.70
CA LEU A 39 0.60 -0.11 -2.77
C LEU A 39 0.59 -0.78 -4.16
N LYS A 40 0.84 -0.02 -5.24
CA LYS A 40 1.05 -0.59 -6.58
C LYS A 40 2.31 -1.46 -6.68
N LYS A 41 3.41 -1.10 -6.00
CA LYS A 41 4.66 -1.88 -5.97
C LYS A 41 4.47 -3.25 -5.30
N VAL A 42 3.52 -3.36 -4.37
CA VAL A 42 3.15 -4.64 -3.72
C VAL A 42 1.97 -5.35 -4.40
N GLU A 43 1.76 -5.05 -5.69
CA GLU A 43 0.78 -5.71 -6.56
C GLU A 43 -0.66 -5.68 -5.98
N LEU A 44 -1.05 -4.57 -5.34
CA LEU A 44 -2.44 -4.32 -5.00
C LEU A 44 -3.17 -3.69 -6.19
N ASP A 45 -4.39 -4.14 -6.42
CA ASP A 45 -5.29 -3.58 -7.42
C ASP A 45 -5.80 -2.20 -7.00
N GLN A 46 -6.30 -1.45 -7.98
CA GLN A 46 -6.76 -0.07 -7.75
C GLN A 46 -7.92 0.02 -6.77
N ASP A 47 -8.81 -0.98 -6.75
CA ASP A 47 -10.00 -0.98 -5.89
C ASP A 47 -9.58 -1.10 -4.41
N THR A 48 -8.73 -2.09 -4.12
CA THR A 48 -8.13 -2.28 -2.79
C THR A 48 -7.32 -1.06 -2.35
N ILE A 49 -6.60 -0.41 -3.27
CA ILE A 49 -5.86 0.82 -2.98
C ILE A 49 -6.80 1.94 -2.54
N VAL A 50 -7.93 2.11 -3.24
CA VAL A 50 -8.93 3.11 -2.88
C VAL A 50 -9.52 2.80 -1.51
N GLU A 51 -9.89 1.55 -1.23
CA GLU A 51 -10.41 1.15 0.09
C GLU A 51 -9.43 1.44 1.24
N ILE A 52 -8.13 1.20 1.02
CA ILE A 52 -7.10 1.51 2.03
C ILE A 52 -6.99 3.02 2.27
N ILE A 53 -6.99 3.84 1.21
CA ILE A 53 -6.91 5.30 1.35
C ILE A 53 -8.17 5.83 2.07
N ASN A 54 -9.34 5.27 1.74
CA ASN A 54 -10.59 5.58 2.42
C ASN A 54 -10.51 5.22 3.91
N SER A 55 -9.98 4.05 4.24
CA SER A 55 -9.82 3.59 5.62
C SER A 55 -8.82 4.41 6.44
N LEU A 56 -7.91 5.11 5.76
CA LEU A 56 -6.94 6.04 6.37
C LEU A 56 -7.49 7.46 6.51
N GLU A 57 -8.73 7.72 6.08
CA GLU A 57 -9.34 9.05 6.07
C GLU A 57 -8.51 10.08 5.27
N LEU A 58 -7.90 9.62 4.17
CA LEU A 58 -7.04 10.43 3.30
C LEU A 58 -7.71 10.76 1.95
N ASN A 59 -9.02 10.61 1.86
CA ASN A 59 -9.78 11.07 0.71
C ASN A 59 -10.12 12.54 0.90
N ASP A 60 -9.73 13.36 -0.06
CA ASP A 60 -10.16 14.76 -0.17
C ASP A 60 -11.54 14.85 -0.85
#